data_AF-A0A7S2GY29-F1
#
_entry.id   AF-A0A7S2GY29-F1
#
_cell.length_a   1.000
_cell.length_b   1.000
_cell.length_c   1.000
_cell.angle_alpha   90.00
_cell.angle_beta   90.00
_cell.angle_gamma   90.00
#
_symmetry.space_group_name_H-M   'P 1'
#
loop_
_entity.id
_entity.type
_entity.pdbx_description
1 polymer ?
#
loop_
_entity_poly.entity_id
_entity_poly.type
_entity_poly.pdbx_seq_one_letter_code
_entity_poly.pdbx_strand_id
1 'polypeptide(L)'
;IVGGTLIQLCMDKSVSAQSMAQAIEAHPNEWSVTDGKGRYPLQLLCLNATVSPDVLVAFLDGCPEAARTADGNGLYPIHSLCQNPAVTPELLSAFLARCPVAGAQ
;
A
#
# COMPACT_ATOMS: atom_id res chain seq x y z
N ILE A 1 17.24 16.45 -3.30
CA ILE A 1 16.50 15.85 -2.16
C ILE A 1 15.59 14.80 -2.76
N VAL A 2 16.07 13.55 -2.92
CA VAL A 2 15.23 12.46 -3.42
C VAL A 2 15.65 11.23 -2.63
N GLY A 3 14.80 10.81 -1.69
CA GLY A 3 15.13 9.76 -0.73
C GLY A 3 14.32 9.86 0.55
N GLY A 4 13.04 10.24 0.44
CA GLY A 4 12.08 9.83 1.47
C GLY A 4 11.79 8.36 1.19
N THR A 5 12.11 7.47 2.13
CA THR A 5 11.79 6.03 2.05
C THR A 5 10.35 5.82 1.58
N LEU A 6 10.02 4.72 0.88
CA LEU A 6 8.65 4.40 0.44
C LEU A 6 7.59 4.56 1.55
N ILE A 7 7.96 4.27 2.80
CA ILE A 7 7.19 4.55 4.02
C ILE A 7 6.73 6.01 4.13
N GLN A 8 7.63 6.98 3.93
CA GLN A 8 7.32 8.41 4.01
C GLN A 8 6.33 8.81 2.93
N LEU A 9 6.54 8.32 1.70
CA LEU A 9 5.64 8.58 0.59
C LEU A 9 4.24 8.01 0.86
N CYS A 10 4.14 6.81 1.43
CA CYS A 10 2.85 6.20 1.79
C CYS A 10 2.07 7.00 2.84
N MET A 11 2.76 7.77 3.68
CA MET A 11 2.15 8.66 4.69
C MET A 11 1.96 10.09 4.19
N ASP A 12 2.48 10.44 3.01
CA ASP A 12 2.40 11.78 2.45
C ASP A 12 0.96 12.08 2.00
N LYS A 13 0.44 13.25 2.38
CA LYS A 13 -0.91 13.70 2.00
C LYS A 13 -1.01 14.11 0.52
N SER A 14 0.14 14.32 -0.12
CA SER A 14 0.30 14.70 -1.53
C SER A 14 0.70 13.53 -2.43
N VAL A 15 0.64 12.30 -1.90
CA VAL A 15 0.99 11.10 -2.67
C VAL A 15 0.15 11.00 -3.95
N SER A 16 0.83 10.70 -5.06
CA SER A 16 0.21 10.49 -6.37
C SER A 16 0.60 9.13 -6.94
N ALA A 17 -0.20 8.60 -7.86
CA ALA A 17 0.09 7.34 -8.54
C ALA A 17 1.45 7.37 -9.24
N GLN A 18 1.81 8.50 -9.86
CA GLN A 18 3.11 8.69 -10.50
C GLN A 18 4.26 8.62 -9.49
N SER A 19 4.17 9.37 -8.38
CA SER A 19 5.22 9.33 -7.35
C SER A 19 5.36 7.94 -6.74
N MET A 20 4.24 7.21 -6.59
CA MET A 20 4.23 5.85 -6.07
C MET A 20 4.91 4.87 -7.02
N ALA A 21 4.54 4.90 -8.29
CA ALA A 21 5.15 4.06 -9.32
C ALA A 21 6.67 4.31 -9.43
N GLN A 22 7.09 5.59 -9.43
CA GLN A 22 8.50 5.96 -9.47
C GLN A 22 9.28 5.46 -8.26
N ALA A 23 8.69 5.52 -7.06
CA ALA A 23 9.33 5.04 -5.84
C ALA A 23 9.52 3.52 -5.85
N ILE A 24 8.51 2.77 -6.30
CA ILE A 24 8.59 1.31 -6.41
C ILE A 24 9.62 0.90 -7.48
N GLU A 25 9.64 1.57 -8.63
CA GLU A 25 10.61 1.30 -9.70
C GLU A 25 12.05 1.61 -9.25
N ALA A 26 12.26 2.73 -8.55
CA ALA A 26 13.57 3.10 -8.04
C ALA A 26 14.06 2.16 -6.92
N HIS A 27 13.15 1.60 -6.12
CA HIS A 27 13.46 0.82 -4.93
C HIS A 27 12.55 -0.42 -4.78
N PRO A 28 12.72 -1.46 -5.64
CA PRO A 28 11.78 -2.58 -5.76
C PRO A 28 11.67 -3.49 -4.52
N ASN A 29 12.56 -3.34 -3.53
CA ASN A 29 12.54 -4.12 -2.29
C ASN A 29 12.03 -3.32 -1.08
N GLU A 30 11.82 -2.01 -1.21
CA GLU A 30 11.42 -1.15 -0.08
C GLU A 30 10.00 -1.43 0.42
N TRP A 31 9.15 -2.08 -0.39
CA TRP A 31 7.81 -2.51 0.03
C TRP A 31 7.84 -3.49 1.23
N SER A 32 8.96 -4.16 1.45
CA SER A 32 9.14 -5.11 2.55
C SER A 32 9.77 -4.48 3.80
N VAL A 33 10.14 -3.19 3.75
CA VAL A 33 10.72 -2.46 4.88
C VAL A 33 9.58 -1.92 5.75
N THR A 34 9.62 -2.22 7.04
CA THR A 34 8.58 -1.82 7.99
C THR A 34 8.93 -0.55 8.76
N ASP A 35 7.92 0.15 9.26
CA ASP A 35 8.11 1.26 10.19
C ASP A 35 8.51 0.76 11.60
N GLY A 36 8.72 1.70 12.53
CA GLY A 36 9.02 1.36 13.93
C GLY A 36 7.92 0.59 14.68
N LYS A 37 6.75 0.38 14.07
CA LYS A 37 5.65 -0.44 14.60
C LYS A 37 5.50 -1.77 13.86
N GLY A 38 6.41 -2.10 12.93
CA GLY A 38 6.36 -3.33 12.15
C GLY A 38 5.35 -3.32 11.02
N ARG A 39 4.81 -2.16 10.63
CA ARG A 39 3.84 -2.03 9.54
C ARG A 39 4.56 -1.86 8.21
N TYR A 40 4.15 -2.63 7.21
CA TYR A 40 4.65 -2.47 5.84
C TYR A 40 4.08 -1.19 5.19
N PRO A 41 4.70 -0.68 4.11
CA PRO A 41 4.30 0.55 3.47
C PRO A 41 2.87 0.50 2.92
N LEU A 42 2.42 -0.65 2.42
CA LEU A 42 1.03 -0.80 1.94
C LEU A 42 0.01 -0.59 3.08
N GLN A 43 0.25 -1.10 4.28
CA GLN A 43 -0.61 -0.87 5.46
C GLN A 43 -0.65 0.63 5.81
N LEU A 44 0.50 1.32 5.73
CA LEU A 44 0.56 2.75 5.97
C LEU A 44 -0.21 3.54 4.92
N LEU A 45 -0.08 3.15 3.64
CA LEU A 45 -0.85 3.73 2.55
C LEU A 45 -2.35 3.48 2.73
N CYS A 46 -2.75 2.27 3.13
CA CYS A 46 -4.14 1.94 3.42
C CYS A 46 -4.71 2.76 4.58
N LEU A 47 -3.89 3.21 5.55
CA LEU A 47 -4.28 4.11 6.63
C LEU A 47 -4.20 5.60 6.25
N ASN A 48 -3.67 5.93 5.08
CA ASN A 48 -3.52 7.31 4.65
C ASN A 48 -4.91 7.88 4.29
N ALA A 49 -5.30 8.97 4.94
CA ALA A 49 -6.58 9.61 4.74
C ALA A 49 -6.77 10.20 3.33
N THR A 50 -5.69 10.39 2.57
CA THR A 50 -5.72 10.92 1.20
C THR A 50 -5.48 9.84 0.14
N VAL A 51 -5.49 8.56 0.52
CA VAL A 51 -5.31 7.47 -0.44
C VAL A 51 -6.41 7.50 -1.49
N SER A 52 -6.01 7.44 -2.76
CA SER A 52 -6.94 7.29 -3.88
C SER A 52 -6.83 5.89 -4.48
N PRO A 53 -7.87 5.41 -5.19
CA PRO A 53 -7.80 4.15 -5.93
C PRO A 53 -6.58 4.06 -6.85
N ASP A 54 -6.23 5.15 -7.55
CA ASP A 54 -5.11 5.18 -8.48
C ASP A 54 -3.76 4.98 -7.77
N VAL A 55 -3.57 5.61 -6.61
CA VAL A 55 -2.34 5.44 -5.81
C VAL A 55 -2.25 4.01 -5.29
N LEU A 56 -3.36 3.46 -4.80
CA LEU A 56 -3.42 2.10 -4.29
C LEU A 56 -3.14 1.06 -5.39
N VAL A 57 -3.73 1.25 -6.58
CA VAL A 57 -3.48 0.41 -7.75
C VAL A 57 -2.03 0.51 -8.20
N ALA A 58 -1.44 1.72 -8.25
CA ALA A 58 -0.03 1.89 -8.59
C ALA A 58 0.89 1.12 -7.63
N PHE A 59 0.57 1.09 -6.32
CA PHE A 59 1.30 0.28 -5.37
C PHE A 59 1.16 -1.22 -5.66
N LEU A 60 -0.08 -1.69 -5.80
CA LEU A 60 -0.40 -3.12 -5.94
C LEU A 60 0.07 -3.71 -7.28
N ASP A 61 0.08 -2.93 -8.35
CA ASP A 61 0.60 -3.37 -9.65
C ASP A 61 2.13 -3.51 -9.63
N GLY A 62 2.82 -2.67 -8.84
CA GLY A 62 4.27 -2.76 -8.66
C GLY A 62 4.70 -3.82 -7.64
N CYS A 63 3.87 -4.11 -6.64
CA CYS A 63 4.17 -5.03 -5.53
C CYS A 63 2.93 -5.86 -5.13
N PRO A 64 2.47 -6.81 -5.97
CA PRO A 64 1.24 -7.57 -5.72
C PRO A 64 1.34 -8.47 -4.48
N GLU A 65 2.53 -8.92 -4.09
CA GLU A 65 2.75 -9.73 -2.90
C GLU A 65 2.37 -9.00 -1.62
N ALA A 66 2.54 -7.67 -1.59
CA ALA A 66 2.26 -6.84 -0.42
C ALA A 66 0.81 -6.97 0.05
N ALA A 67 -0.14 -7.21 -0.88
CA ALA A 67 -1.56 -7.41 -0.56
C ALA A 67 -1.82 -8.58 0.41
N ARG A 68 -0.91 -9.57 0.44
CA ARG A 68 -1.00 -10.78 1.27
C ARG A 68 0.05 -10.84 2.38
N THR A 69 0.76 -9.75 2.61
CA THR A 69 1.77 -9.70 3.68
C THR A 69 1.14 -9.17 4.95
N ALA A 70 1.01 -10.05 5.96
CA ALA A 70 0.60 -9.64 7.29
C ALA A 70 1.76 -8.97 8.04
N ASP A 71 1.45 -7.94 8.83
CA ASP A 71 2.42 -7.29 9.70
C ASP A 71 2.79 -8.15 10.93
N GLY A 72 3.64 -7.62 11.81
CA GLY A 72 4.05 -8.30 13.04
C GLY A 72 2.90 -8.67 14.01
N ASN A 73 1.71 -8.10 13.82
CA ASN A 73 0.50 -8.40 14.60
C ASN A 73 -0.45 -9.36 13.87
N GLY A 74 -0.06 -9.89 12.70
CA GLY A 74 -0.93 -10.70 11.86
C GLY A 74 -1.97 -9.89 11.06
N LEU A 75 -1.82 -8.56 10.99
CA LEU A 75 -2.76 -7.70 10.27
C LEU A 75 -2.36 -7.53 8.81
N TYR A 76 -3.20 -8.06 7.94
CA TYR A 76 -3.16 -7.82 6.49
C TYR A 76 -3.53 -6.37 6.13
N PRO A 77 -3.11 -5.86 4.95
CA PRO A 77 -3.42 -4.51 4.52
C PRO A 77 -4.91 -4.21 4.41
N ILE A 78 -5.74 -5.20 4.07
CA ILE A 78 -7.20 -5.04 4.05
C ILE A 78 -7.78 -4.64 5.42
N HIS A 79 -7.20 -5.13 6.54
CA HIS A 79 -7.62 -4.70 7.87
C HIS A 79 -7.30 -3.23 8.11
N SER A 80 -6.16 -2.76 7.58
CA SER A 80 -5.76 -1.35 7.65
C SER A 80 -6.67 -0.48 6.78
N LEU A 81 -7.02 -0.94 5.58
CA LEU A 81 -7.93 -0.24 4.68
C LEU A 81 -9.33 -0.12 5.29
N CYS A 82 -9.87 -1.18 5.89
CA CYS A 82 -11.17 -1.15 6.56
C CYS A 82 -11.19 -0.25 7.81
N GLN A 83 -10.03 -0.01 8.45
CA GLN A 83 -9.90 0.93 9.56
C GLN A 83 -9.76 2.38 9.10
N ASN A 84 -9.54 2.63 7.81
CA ASN A 84 -9.38 3.98 7.30
C ASN A 84 -10.76 4.67 7.23
N PRO A 85 -10.97 5.81 7.90
CA PRO A 85 -12.23 6.53 7.84
C PRO A 85 -12.56 7.07 6.44
N ALA A 86 -11.57 7.19 5.55
CA ALA A 86 -11.75 7.61 4.16
C ALA A 86 -12.01 6.44 3.19
N VAL A 87 -12.16 5.20 3.69
CA VAL A 87 -12.42 4.04 2.83
C VAL A 87 -13.74 4.22 2.07
N THR A 88 -13.69 3.95 0.77
CA THR A 88 -14.87 3.95 -0.10
C THR A 88 -15.03 2.58 -0.76
N PRO A 89 -16.23 2.25 -1.29
CA PRO A 89 -16.43 1.03 -2.08
C PRO A 89 -15.45 0.91 -3.26
N GLU A 90 -15.07 2.03 -3.86
CA GLU A 90 -14.10 2.09 -4.96
C GLU A 90 -12.69 1.69 -4.50
N LEU A 91 -12.24 2.20 -3.35
CA LEU A 91 -10.97 1.77 -2.76
C LEU A 91 -10.97 0.28 -2.40
N LEU A 92 -12.05 -0.20 -1.79
CA LEU A 92 -12.18 -1.60 -1.42
C LEU A 92 -12.21 -2.52 -2.64
N SER A 93 -12.97 -2.15 -3.68
CA SER A 93 -13.03 -2.91 -4.93
C SER A 93 -11.71 -2.89 -5.68
N ALA A 94 -11.00 -1.76 -5.73
CA ALA A 94 -9.67 -1.67 -6.30
C ALA A 94 -8.68 -2.61 -5.57
N PHE A 95 -8.71 -2.63 -4.24
CA PHE A 95 -7.89 -3.54 -3.44
C PHE A 95 -8.20 -5.00 -3.76
N LEU A 96 -9.48 -5.39 -3.72
CA LEU A 96 -9.91 -6.77 -3.95
C LEU A 96 -9.60 -7.25 -5.37
N ALA A 97 -9.72 -6.38 -6.38
CA ALA A 97 -9.41 -6.70 -7.76
C ALA A 97 -7.90 -6.97 -8.01
N ARG A 98 -7.02 -6.51 -7.13
CA ARG A 98 -5.57 -6.72 -7.20
C ARG A 98 -5.04 -7.63 -6.09
N CYS A 99 -5.91 -8.10 -5.21
CA CYS A 99 -5.59 -9.14 -4.26
C CYS A 99 -5.56 -10.47 -5.03
N PRO A 100 -4.42 -11.15 -5.16
CA PRO A 100 -4.40 -12.38 -5.93
C PRO A 100 -5.14 -13.42 -5.11
N VAL A 101 -6.36 -13.73 -5.54
CA VAL A 101 -7.23 -14.72 -4.90
C VAL A 101 -6.43 -16.02 -4.78
N ALA A 102 -6.38 -16.58 -3.57
CA ALA A 102 -5.77 -17.88 -3.35
C ALA A 102 -6.58 -18.94 -4.12
N GLY A 103 -6.29 -19.17 -5.40
CA GLY A 103 -7.09 -20.11 -6.19
C GLY A 103 -6.90 -20.15 -7.71
N ALA A 104 -5.83 -19.64 -8.29
CA ALA A 104 -5.52 -19.88 -9.71
C ALA A 104 -4.02 -20.17 -9.91
N GLN A 105 -3.63 -21.40 -9.57
CA GLN A 105 -2.51 -22.12 -10.18
C GLN A 105 -3.00 -23.50 -10.57
#